data_AF-A0A7J0DPD6-F1
#
_entry.id   AF-A0A7J0DPD6-F1
#
_cell.length_a   1.000
_cell.length_b   1.000
_cell.length_c   1.000
_cell.angle_alpha   90.00
_cell.angle_beta   90.00
_cell.angle_gamma   90.00
#
_symmetry.space_group_name_H-M   'P 1'
#
loop_
_entity.id
_entity.type
_entity.pdbx_description
1 polymer ?
#
loop_
_entity_poly.entity_id
_entity_poly.type
_entity_poly.pdbx_seq_one_letter_code
_entity_poly.pdbx_strand_id
1 'polypeptide(L)'
;MLCNPYEHSNGFGTTETWGMKESIALRAPNNPRLYKIKCRKEGGIRFTVDGSGIFMSVLISNVAGAGDVAEVKIKGSRTGWLPMGRNWGQNWHINTDLKNQPLAFEVTNSDGVTLTSYNVAPTNWNYGQTFEGKQFES
;
A
#
# COMPACT_ATOMS: atom_id res chain seq x y z
N MET A 1 8.57 -0.44 1.99
CA MET A 1 8.20 -1.75 2.59
C MET A 1 8.80 -2.79 1.66
N LEU A 2 9.81 -3.52 2.11
CA LEU A 2 10.33 -4.66 1.36
C LEU A 2 9.39 -5.83 1.63
N CYS A 3 9.00 -6.54 0.59
CA CYS A 3 8.15 -7.69 0.76
C CYS A 3 8.93 -8.81 1.40
N ASN A 4 8.63 -9.06 2.67
CA ASN A 4 9.09 -10.24 3.34
C ASN A 4 8.30 -11.43 2.77
N PRO A 5 8.94 -12.37 2.06
CA PRO A 5 8.25 -13.53 1.48
C PRO A 5 7.70 -14.51 2.53
N TYR A 6 7.89 -14.24 3.84
CA TYR A 6 7.60 -15.18 4.93
C TYR A 6 6.42 -14.80 5.83
N GLU A 7 5.50 -13.91 5.43
CA GLU A 7 4.32 -13.60 6.29
C GLU A 7 3.28 -14.74 6.43
N HIS A 8 3.54 -15.92 5.86
CA HIS A 8 2.80 -17.16 6.12
C HIS A 8 3.74 -18.28 6.60
N SER A 9 4.10 -18.28 7.88
CA SER A 9 4.56 -19.51 8.54
C SER A 9 4.12 -19.55 9.99
N ASN A 10 2.95 -20.15 10.22
CA ASN A 10 2.66 -20.79 11.50
C ASN A 10 3.49 -22.08 11.57
N GLY A 11 4.39 -22.19 12.55
CA GLY A 11 4.83 -23.47 13.11
C GLY A 11 6.24 -23.95 12.76
N PHE A 12 6.98 -24.22 13.85
CA PHE A 12 8.15 -25.09 14.00
C PHE A 12 9.53 -24.60 13.49
N GLY A 13 10.46 -24.54 14.46
CA GLY A 13 11.81 -24.01 14.28
C GLY A 13 12.79 -24.97 13.60
N THR A 14 13.86 -24.39 13.09
CA THR A 14 15.27 -24.76 13.35
C THR A 14 16.11 -23.54 13.03
N THR A 15 17.20 -23.38 13.78
CA THR A 15 18.23 -22.35 13.67
C THR A 15 18.81 -22.25 12.25
N GLU A 16 18.95 -21.04 11.68
CA GLU A 16 20.21 -20.52 11.07
C GLU A 16 20.05 -19.22 10.23
N THR A 17 20.99 -18.31 10.47
CA THR A 17 21.34 -17.08 9.73
C THR A 17 20.36 -15.90 9.73
N TRP A 18 20.51 -15.07 10.77
CA TRP A 18 20.17 -13.65 10.72
C TRP A 18 21.07 -12.94 9.69
N GLY A 19 20.48 -12.50 8.58
CA GLY A 19 21.14 -11.62 7.61
C GLY A 19 21.00 -12.11 6.16
N MET A 20 20.37 -11.27 5.33
CA MET A 20 20.28 -11.35 3.87
C MET A 20 19.33 -12.39 3.26
N LYS A 21 18.02 -12.10 3.23
CA LYS A 21 17.12 -12.62 2.18
C LYS A 21 16.13 -11.56 1.71
N GLU A 22 16.66 -10.45 1.22
CA GLU A 22 15.90 -9.48 0.43
C GLU A 22 16.46 -9.57 -1.00
N SER A 23 15.62 -10.00 -1.94
CA SER A 23 15.94 -10.43 -3.32
C SER A 23 16.63 -11.80 -3.44
N ILE A 24 16.26 -12.58 -4.45
CA ILE A 24 17.08 -13.72 -4.83
C ILE A 24 18.29 -13.14 -5.57
N ALA A 25 19.50 -13.54 -5.18
CA ALA A 25 20.72 -13.16 -5.87
C ALA A 25 21.00 -14.21 -6.96
N LEU A 26 20.93 -13.83 -8.24
CA LEU A 26 21.57 -14.65 -9.27
C LEU A 26 23.09 -14.48 -9.17
N ARG A 27 23.77 -15.63 -9.16
CA ARG A 27 25.17 -15.83 -8.77
C ARG A 27 26.16 -15.06 -9.65
N ALA A 28 26.74 -14.00 -9.10
CA ALA A 28 28.09 -13.53 -9.44
C ALA A 28 28.80 -13.16 -8.12
N PRO A 29 29.88 -13.87 -7.73
CA PRO A 29 30.50 -13.72 -6.40
C PRO A 29 30.89 -12.29 -6.01
N ASN A 30 31.12 -11.43 -7.02
CA ASN A 30 31.60 -10.06 -6.82
C ASN A 30 30.60 -8.99 -7.28
N ASN A 31 29.40 -9.36 -7.75
CA ASN A 31 28.35 -8.41 -8.19
C ASN A 31 26.95 -9.06 -8.14
N PRO A 32 26.36 -9.22 -6.95
CA PRO A 32 25.03 -9.82 -6.83
C PRO A 32 23.99 -8.95 -7.55
N ARG A 33 23.34 -9.52 -8.57
CA ARG A 33 22.16 -8.90 -9.18
C ARG A 33 20.94 -9.23 -8.33
N LEU A 34 20.47 -8.23 -7.59
CA LEU A 34 19.24 -8.30 -6.80
C LEU A 34 18.04 -8.09 -7.73
N TYR A 35 17.07 -9.00 -7.69
CA TYR A 35 15.78 -8.80 -8.37
C TYR A 35 14.62 -8.73 -7.39
N LYS A 36 13.71 -7.80 -7.64
CA LYS A 36 12.45 -7.70 -6.89
C LYS A 36 11.60 -8.93 -7.18
N ILE A 37 10.92 -9.44 -6.16
CA ILE A 37 9.96 -10.54 -6.28
C ILE A 37 8.58 -9.94 -6.02
N LYS A 38 7.57 -10.38 -6.78
CA LYS A 38 6.20 -9.98 -6.52
C LYS A 38 5.70 -10.53 -5.19
N CYS A 39 5.00 -9.69 -4.47
CA CYS A 39 4.50 -9.92 -3.12
C CYS A 39 3.11 -10.51 -3.18
N ARG A 40 2.87 -11.56 -2.39
CA ARG A 40 1.54 -12.09 -2.15
C ARG A 40 1.07 -11.63 -0.77
N LYS A 41 -0.16 -11.14 -0.68
CA LYS A 41 -0.80 -10.71 0.57
C LYS A 41 -2.20 -11.28 0.64
N GLU A 42 -2.66 -11.62 1.85
CA GLU A 42 -4.06 -11.92 2.11
C GLU A 42 -4.86 -10.64 2.29
N GLY A 43 -6.09 -10.65 1.79
CA GLY A 43 -6.98 -9.48 1.81
C GLY A 43 -6.55 -8.35 0.88
N GLY A 44 -7.29 -7.27 0.97
CA GLY A 44 -7.11 -6.04 0.19
C GLY A 44 -6.02 -5.10 0.71
N ILE A 45 -5.71 -4.10 -0.11
CA ILE A 45 -4.94 -2.94 0.36
C ILE A 45 -5.71 -2.26 1.49
N ARG A 46 -5.00 -1.89 2.55
CA ARG A 46 -5.57 -1.22 3.72
C ARG A 46 -5.27 0.27 3.68
N PHE A 47 -6.32 1.06 3.87
CA PHE A 47 -6.31 2.52 3.87
C PHE A 47 -6.68 3.03 5.25
N THR A 48 -5.69 3.42 6.05
CA THR A 48 -5.94 4.07 7.34
C THR A 48 -6.05 5.58 7.13
N VAL A 49 -7.25 6.11 7.30
CA VAL A 49 -7.57 7.53 7.07
C VAL A 49 -7.41 8.29 8.39
N ASP A 50 -6.55 9.29 8.40
CA ASP A 50 -6.27 10.17 9.53
C ASP A 50 -6.27 11.64 9.06
N GLY A 51 -6.22 12.60 9.98
CA GLY A 51 -6.17 14.01 9.64
C GLY A 51 -6.91 14.92 10.61
N SER A 52 -7.00 16.19 10.23
CA SER A 52 -7.68 17.24 10.98
C SER A 52 -8.05 18.40 10.05
N GLY A 53 -9.28 18.89 10.17
CA GLY A 53 -9.81 19.94 9.29
C GLY A 53 -9.70 19.53 7.82
N ILE A 54 -9.06 20.38 7.01
CA ILE A 54 -8.83 20.13 5.58
C ILE A 54 -7.62 19.22 5.30
N PHE A 55 -6.75 18.98 6.28
CA PHE A 55 -5.62 18.09 6.11
C PHE A 55 -6.08 16.66 6.31
N MET A 56 -5.82 15.81 5.32
CA MET A 56 -6.10 14.38 5.40
C MET A 56 -4.83 13.60 5.03
N SER A 57 -4.51 12.60 5.84
CA SER A 57 -3.43 11.65 5.62
C SER A 57 -4.01 10.24 5.48
N VAL A 58 -3.46 9.45 4.56
CA VAL A 58 -3.84 8.06 4.36
C VAL A 58 -2.57 7.21 4.38
N LEU A 59 -2.50 6.32 5.35
CA LEU A 59 -1.49 5.27 5.37
C LEU A 59 -1.96 4.12 4.48
N ILE A 60 -1.15 3.79 3.48
CA ILE A 60 -1.38 2.64 2.61
C ILE A 60 -0.52 1.47 3.07
N SER A 61 -1.16 0.33 3.34
CA SER A 61 -0.49 -0.90 3.77
C SER A 61 -1.11 -2.13 3.12
N ASN A 62 -0.51 -3.30 3.35
CA ASN A 62 -0.95 -4.58 2.79
C ASN A 62 -1.01 -4.59 1.25
N VAL A 63 0.04 -4.12 0.58
CA VAL A 63 0.12 -4.03 -0.89
C VAL A 63 0.81 -5.26 -1.46
N ALA A 64 0.13 -5.99 -2.34
CA ALA A 64 0.68 -7.11 -3.13
C ALA A 64 1.34 -6.61 -4.44
N GLY A 65 1.77 -7.53 -5.30
CA GLY A 65 2.40 -7.18 -6.59
C GLY A 65 3.81 -6.64 -6.37
N ALA A 66 4.15 -5.46 -6.89
CA ALA A 66 5.49 -4.88 -6.70
C ALA A 66 5.85 -4.63 -5.22
N GLY A 67 4.84 -4.44 -4.36
CA GLY A 67 5.00 -4.20 -2.93
C GLY A 67 5.24 -2.72 -2.56
N ASP A 68 5.69 -1.91 -3.50
CA ASP A 68 5.79 -0.46 -3.39
C ASP A 68 4.74 0.25 -4.25
N VAL A 69 4.14 1.27 -3.63
CA VAL A 69 3.24 2.21 -4.31
C VAL A 69 4.10 3.30 -4.94
N ALA A 70 3.75 3.76 -6.14
CA ALA A 70 4.39 4.89 -6.83
C ALA A 70 3.52 6.15 -6.77
N GLU A 71 2.20 6.02 -6.93
CA GLU A 71 1.25 7.14 -6.95
C GLU A 71 -0.07 6.78 -6.29
N VAL A 72 -0.76 7.78 -5.74
CA VAL A 72 -2.08 7.62 -5.12
C VAL A 72 -2.98 8.78 -5.53
N LYS A 73 -4.23 8.46 -5.87
CA LYS A 73 -5.30 9.44 -5.99
C LYS A 73 -6.48 9.06 -5.10
N ILE A 74 -7.17 10.07 -4.60
CA ILE A 74 -8.41 9.91 -3.84
C ILE A 74 -9.56 10.63 -4.53
N LYS A 75 -10.77 10.10 -4.38
CA LYS A 75 -11.99 10.71 -4.90
C LYS A 75 -13.12 10.60 -3.86
N GLY A 76 -13.81 11.71 -3.64
CA GLY A 76 -15.13 11.72 -2.99
C GLY A 76 -16.24 11.68 -4.04
N SER A 77 -17.47 11.39 -3.60
CA SER A 77 -18.66 11.39 -4.49
C SER A 77 -18.88 12.71 -5.25
N ARG A 78 -18.42 13.85 -4.70
CA ARG A 78 -18.60 15.19 -5.29
C ARG A 78 -17.34 15.76 -5.94
N THR A 79 -16.27 14.96 -6.11
CA THR A 79 -15.00 15.42 -6.67
C THR A 79 -14.57 14.59 -7.87
N GLY A 80 -13.61 15.09 -8.64
CA GLY A 80 -12.78 14.28 -9.52
C GLY A 80 -11.78 13.41 -8.74
N TRP A 81 -10.91 12.71 -9.47
CA TRP A 81 -9.72 12.10 -8.88
C TRP A 81 -8.70 13.19 -8.53
N LEU A 82 -8.28 13.22 -7.26
CA LEU A 82 -7.34 14.19 -6.74
C LEU A 82 -6.01 13.47 -6.41
N PRO A 83 -4.87 13.90 -6.95
CA PRO A 83 -3.59 13.31 -6.61
C PRO A 83 -3.22 13.62 -5.16
N MET A 84 -2.64 12.63 -4.48
CA MET A 84 -2.12 12.78 -3.11
C MET A 84 -0.60 12.94 -3.14
N GLY A 85 -0.07 13.80 -2.28
CA GLY A 85 1.37 13.95 -2.10
C GLY A 85 1.92 12.90 -1.14
N ARG A 86 3.06 12.29 -1.44
CA ARG A 86 3.74 11.42 -0.47
C ARG A 86 4.42 12.28 0.60
N ASN A 87 4.17 11.97 1.86
CA ASN A 87 4.86 12.62 2.98
C ASN A 87 6.10 11.81 3.38
N TRP A 88 5.99 10.91 4.36
CA TRP A 88 7.03 9.95 4.72
C TRP A 88 6.54 8.51 4.61
N GLY A 89 7.41 7.62 4.15
CA GLY A 89 7.08 6.19 4.00
C GLY A 89 5.88 5.97 3.08
N GLN A 90 4.84 5.31 3.60
CA GLN A 90 3.57 5.06 2.88
C GLN A 90 2.42 5.95 3.37
N ASN A 91 2.74 7.10 3.97
CA ASN A 91 1.75 8.12 4.31
C ASN A 91 1.59 9.10 3.15
N TRP A 92 0.35 9.24 2.69
CA TRP A 92 -0.05 10.09 1.58
C TRP A 92 -0.99 11.16 2.07
N HIS A 93 -0.80 12.40 1.66
CA HIS A 93 -1.59 13.52 2.16
C HIS A 93 -2.28 14.31 1.03
N ILE A 94 -3.34 15.00 1.41
CA ILE A 94 -4.00 16.00 0.59
C ILE A 94 -4.67 17.04 1.50
N ASN A 95 -4.80 18.28 1.01
CA ASN A 95 -5.52 19.35 1.70
C ASN A 95 -6.90 19.54 1.05
N THR A 96 -7.86 18.69 1.38
CA THR A 96 -9.24 18.76 0.88
C THR A 96 -10.19 18.12 1.88
N ASP A 97 -11.32 18.79 2.15
CA ASP A 97 -12.39 18.22 2.97
C ASP A 97 -13.24 17.23 2.16
N LEU A 98 -13.08 15.94 2.45
CA LEU A 98 -13.86 14.85 1.88
C LEU A 98 -14.82 14.22 2.88
N LYS A 99 -15.08 14.87 4.04
CA LYS A 99 -16.05 14.38 5.01
C LYS A 99 -17.43 14.26 4.40
N ASN A 100 -18.21 13.33 4.98
CA ASN A 100 -19.59 13.04 4.55
C ASN A 100 -19.67 12.62 3.08
N GLN A 101 -18.63 11.98 2.56
CA GLN A 101 -18.58 11.42 1.21
C GLN A 101 -17.94 10.05 1.26
N PRO A 102 -18.44 9.07 0.50
CA PRO A 102 -17.72 7.82 0.34
C PRO A 102 -16.39 8.10 -0.36
N LEU A 103 -15.34 7.38 0.05
CA LEU A 103 -14.00 7.53 -0.50
C LEU A 103 -13.69 6.40 -1.47
N ALA A 104 -13.09 6.76 -2.59
CA ALA A 104 -12.50 5.86 -3.56
C ALA A 104 -11.01 6.16 -3.71
N PHE A 105 -10.22 5.14 -4.01
CA PHE A 105 -8.77 5.23 -4.14
C PHE A 105 -8.30 4.63 -5.47
N GLU A 106 -7.35 5.31 -6.08
CA GLU A 106 -6.56 4.80 -7.21
C GLU A 106 -5.12 4.70 -6.74
N VAL A 107 -4.53 3.51 -6.86
CA VAL A 107 -3.17 3.22 -6.39
C VAL A 107 -2.38 2.70 -7.58
N THR A 108 -1.26 3.35 -7.90
CA THR A 108 -0.32 2.89 -8.94
C THR A 108 0.90 2.31 -8.25
N ASN A 109 1.31 1.09 -8.60
CA ASN A 109 2.51 0.45 -8.06
C ASN A 109 3.77 0.85 -8.85
N SER A 110 4.96 0.42 -8.40
CA SER A 110 6.22 0.76 -9.11
C SER A 110 6.36 0.16 -10.50
N ASP A 111 5.55 -0.86 -10.82
CA ASP A 111 5.53 -1.48 -12.15
C ASP A 111 4.62 -0.69 -13.12
N GLY A 112 4.04 0.42 -12.67
CA GLY A 112 3.13 1.26 -13.47
C GLY A 112 1.71 0.73 -13.57
N VAL A 113 1.36 -0.33 -12.83
CA VAL A 113 0.02 -0.89 -12.80
C VAL A 113 -0.85 -0.10 -11.84
N THR A 114 -2.00 0.35 -12.31
CA THR A 114 -2.97 1.12 -11.53
C THR A 114 -4.17 0.26 -11.13
N LEU A 115 -4.52 0.29 -9.85
CA LEU A 115 -5.67 -0.38 -9.27
C LEU A 115 -6.66 0.63 -8.71
N THR A 116 -7.92 0.53 -9.13
CA THR A 116 -9.00 1.41 -8.65
C THR A 116 -9.96 0.66 -7.72
N SER A 117 -10.11 1.18 -6.50
CA SER A 117 -11.04 0.71 -5.47
C SER A 117 -12.11 1.77 -5.20
N TYR A 118 -13.36 1.48 -5.59
CA TYR A 118 -14.51 2.35 -5.32
C TYR A 118 -15.15 2.01 -3.98
N ASN A 119 -15.78 3.00 -3.33
CA ASN A 119 -16.56 2.82 -2.09
C ASN A 119 -15.78 2.13 -0.95
N VAL A 120 -14.49 2.44 -0.81
CA VAL A 120 -13.60 1.87 0.21
C VAL A 120 -14.02 2.32 1.61
N ALA A 121 -14.28 3.62 1.78
CA ALA A 121 -14.84 4.15 3.02
C ALA A 121 -16.29 4.61 2.78
N PRO A 122 -17.24 4.27 3.68
CA PRO A 122 -18.63 4.71 3.57
C PRO A 122 -18.77 6.19 3.94
N THR A 123 -19.89 6.82 3.57
CA THR A 123 -20.15 8.27 3.78
C THR A 123 -19.89 8.77 5.21
N ASN A 124 -20.11 7.95 6.23
CA ASN A 124 -19.98 8.28 7.64
C ASN A 124 -18.61 7.91 8.26
N TRP A 125 -17.56 7.80 7.44
CA TRP A 125 -16.21 7.53 7.90
C TRP A 125 -15.66 8.64 8.82
N ASN A 126 -14.79 8.26 9.74
CA ASN A 126 -14.09 9.13 10.68
C ASN A 126 -12.57 8.94 10.61
N TYR A 127 -11.84 9.94 11.10
CA TYR A 127 -10.38 9.83 11.21
C TYR A 127 -10.00 8.74 12.22
N GLY A 128 -8.87 8.09 11.99
CA GLY A 128 -8.38 6.94 12.77
C GLY A 128 -8.92 5.59 12.30
N GLN A 129 -9.79 5.54 11.29
CA GLN A 129 -10.37 4.28 10.79
C GLN A 129 -9.53 3.67 9.66
N THR A 130 -9.57 2.35 9.56
CA THR A 130 -8.92 1.59 8.48
C THR A 130 -9.97 0.89 7.63
N PHE A 131 -9.83 1.00 6.31
CA PHE A 131 -10.72 0.40 5.33
C PHE A 131 -9.95 -0.50 4.38
N GLU A 132 -10.61 -1.52 3.86
CA GLU A 132 -10.01 -2.48 2.93
C GLU A 132 -10.55 -2.26 1.51
N GLY A 133 -9.66 -2.23 0.52
CA GLY A 133 -9.99 -2.09 -0.90
C GLY A 133 -9.62 -3.33 -1.71
N LYS A 134 -9.44 -3.16 -3.03
CA LYS A 134 -8.96 -4.24 -3.90
C LYS A 134 -7.48 -4.53 -3.68
N GLN A 135 -7.00 -5.58 -4.33
CA GLN A 135 -5.59 -5.99 -4.30
C GLN A 135 -5.00 -6.12 -5.72
N PHE A 136 -3.69 -5.92 -5.85
CA PHE A 136 -2.95 -6.24 -7.07
C PHE A 136 -2.82 -7.76 -7.24
N GLU A 137 -2.94 -8.23 -8.47
CA GLU A 137 -2.64 -9.62 -8.79
C GLU A 137 -1.13 -9.87 -8.71
N SER A 138 -0.73 -10.97 -8.05
CA SER A 138 0.66 -11.43 -7.95
C SER A 138 1.04 -12.26 -9.17
#